data_AF-A0AAN9YGK4-F1
#
_entry.id   AF-A0AAN9YGK4-F1
#
_cell.length_a   1.000
_cell.length_b   1.000
_cell.length_c   1.000
_cell.angle_alpha   90.00
_cell.angle_beta   90.00
_cell.angle_gamma   90.00
#
_symmetry.space_group_name_H-M   'P 1'
#
loop_
_entity.id
_entity.type
_entity.pdbx_description
1 polymer ?
#
loop_
_entity_poly.entity_id
_entity_poly.type
_entity_poly.pdbx_seq_one_letter_code
_entity_poly.pdbx_strand_id
1 'polypeptide(L)'
;MSPDKASPAAAKHRIMGDLKQVQKEKWVTVDVDDENLFRWHLAVMVVNPDSAFNGGYFKAEMTFPHDYPFAPPKFRFLRPIFHPNIYPDGQLCISILHKAGEDLMSGEDATERWSPLQGAESVLRSILLLLDDPEINSPANVDAGVMYRDHPDAYNARARKAVDASKKDIPEGFVVPTSFEVEAPPKKEFNDDWLDESEDELDFLGSDSDDDVEDAEDDEEEEL
;
A
#
# COMPACT_ATOMS: atom_id res chain seq x y z
N MET A 1 -8.10 -37.71 -6.11
CA MET A 1 -8.61 -36.33 -5.98
C MET A 1 -7.41 -35.41 -5.82
N SER A 2 -7.24 -34.41 -6.69
CA SER A 2 -6.26 -33.36 -6.42
C SER A 2 -6.79 -32.49 -5.28
N PRO A 3 -6.03 -32.27 -4.20
CA PRO A 3 -6.38 -31.27 -3.21
C PRO A 3 -6.23 -29.87 -3.83
N ASP A 4 -6.93 -28.89 -3.27
CA ASP A 4 -6.64 -27.46 -3.45
C ASP A 4 -7.18 -26.76 -4.72
N LYS A 5 -8.48 -26.86 -4.98
CA LYS A 5 -9.19 -25.83 -5.75
C LYS A 5 -10.34 -25.25 -4.91
N ALA A 6 -10.33 -23.93 -4.71
CA ALA A 6 -11.49 -23.25 -4.14
C ALA A 6 -12.73 -23.54 -4.99
N SER A 7 -13.86 -23.79 -4.34
CA SER A 7 -15.14 -23.78 -5.05
C SER A 7 -15.48 -22.34 -5.45
N PRO A 8 -16.23 -22.12 -6.55
CA PRO A 8 -16.67 -20.78 -6.93
C PRO A 8 -17.42 -20.04 -5.81
N ALA A 9 -18.06 -20.77 -4.88
CA ALA A 9 -18.71 -20.19 -3.71
C ALA A 9 -17.71 -19.65 -2.67
N ALA A 10 -16.63 -20.39 -2.40
CA ALA A 10 -15.57 -19.94 -1.51
C ALA A 10 -14.83 -18.72 -2.07
N ALA A 11 -14.55 -18.73 -3.39
CA ALA A 11 -13.97 -17.58 -4.08
C ALA A 11 -14.87 -16.34 -3.97
N LYS A 12 -16.18 -16.48 -4.24
CA LYS A 12 -17.15 -15.38 -4.05
C LYS A 12 -17.13 -14.83 -2.63
N HIS A 13 -17.11 -15.69 -1.61
CA HIS A 13 -17.07 -15.24 -0.21
C HIS A 13 -15.80 -14.42 0.08
N ARG A 14 -14.64 -14.88 -0.39
CA ARG A 14 -13.38 -14.14 -0.25
C ARG A 14 -13.42 -12.80 -0.98
N ILE A 15 -13.89 -12.76 -2.23
CA ILE A 15 -14.01 -11.53 -3.03
C ILE A 15 -14.93 -10.51 -2.34
N MET A 16 -16.05 -10.93 -1.74
CA MET A 16 -16.90 -10.03 -0.95
C MET A 16 -16.19 -9.45 0.28
N GLY A 17 -15.30 -10.23 0.91
CA GLY A 17 -14.46 -9.75 2.01
C GLY A 17 -13.49 -8.67 1.56
N ASP A 18 -12.77 -8.95 0.47
CA ASP A 18 -11.84 -8.00 -0.15
C ASP A 18 -12.56 -6.73 -0.62
N LEU A 19 -13.76 -6.85 -1.21
CA LEU A 19 -14.57 -5.70 -1.64
C LEU A 19 -14.86 -4.75 -0.47
N LYS A 20 -15.26 -5.31 0.68
CA LYS A 20 -15.53 -4.53 1.89
C LYS A 20 -14.28 -3.86 2.47
N GLN A 21 -13.10 -4.43 2.24
CA GLN A 21 -11.84 -3.81 2.66
C GLN A 21 -11.50 -2.64 1.74
N VAL A 22 -11.51 -2.88 0.43
CA VAL A 22 -11.20 -1.85 -0.57
C VAL A 22 -12.18 -0.67 -0.51
N GLN A 23 -13.47 -0.91 -0.26
CA GLN A 23 -14.47 0.16 -0.12
C GLN A 23 -14.27 1.09 1.08
N LYS A 24 -13.44 0.71 2.06
CA LYS A 24 -13.08 1.60 3.19
C LYS A 24 -12.02 2.62 2.79
N GLU A 25 -11.25 2.32 1.75
CA GLU A 25 -10.16 3.16 1.28
C GLU A 25 -10.71 4.34 0.48
N LYS A 26 -10.26 5.56 0.80
CA LYS A 26 -10.69 6.78 0.11
C LYS A 26 -9.98 7.02 -1.22
N TRP A 27 -8.89 6.30 -1.47
CA TRP A 27 -8.02 6.44 -2.64
C TRP A 27 -8.43 5.55 -3.81
N VAL A 28 -9.50 4.78 -3.66
CA VAL A 28 -10.03 3.94 -4.73
C VAL A 28 -11.55 3.92 -4.69
N THR A 29 -12.18 4.05 -5.84
CA THR A 29 -13.62 3.79 -6.00
C THR A 29 -13.79 2.45 -6.69
N VAL A 30 -14.72 1.62 -6.19
CA VAL A 30 -15.02 0.30 -6.76
C VAL A 30 -16.49 0.26 -7.16
N ASP A 31 -16.71 -0.07 -8.43
CA ASP A 31 -18.01 -0.38 -9.01
C ASP A 31 -18.00 -1.85 -9.45
N VAL A 32 -18.99 -2.61 -8.98
CA VAL A 32 -19.07 -4.05 -9.22
C VAL A 32 -20.29 -4.32 -10.07
N ASP A 33 -20.11 -5.14 -11.10
CA ASP A 33 -21.22 -5.60 -11.92
C ASP A 33 -22.14 -6.52 -11.08
N ASP A 34 -23.42 -6.17 -10.99
CA ASP A 34 -24.44 -6.93 -10.25
C ASP A 34 -24.54 -8.38 -10.74
N GLU A 35 -24.24 -8.64 -12.02
CA GLU A 35 -24.27 -9.98 -12.61
C GLU A 35 -22.96 -10.74 -12.41
N ASN A 36 -21.84 -10.03 -12.18
CA ASN A 36 -20.51 -10.62 -12.16
C ASN A 36 -19.57 -10.01 -11.10
N LEU A 37 -19.67 -10.53 -9.88
CA LEU A 37 -18.77 -10.23 -8.76
C LEU A 37 -17.26 -10.48 -9.08
N PHE A 38 -16.93 -11.33 -10.06
CA PHE A 38 -15.54 -11.62 -10.43
C PHE A 38 -14.91 -10.53 -11.31
N ARG A 39 -15.64 -9.46 -11.65
CA ARG A 39 -15.11 -8.33 -12.40
C ARG A 39 -15.44 -7.03 -11.69
N TRP A 40 -14.42 -6.26 -11.35
CA TRP A 40 -14.57 -4.94 -10.75
C TRP A 40 -14.11 -3.86 -11.72
N HIS A 41 -14.92 -2.81 -11.85
CA HIS A 41 -14.50 -1.55 -12.46
C HIS A 41 -14.03 -0.64 -11.34
N LEU A 42 -12.83 -0.11 -11.47
CA LEU A 42 -12.14 0.62 -10.42
C LEU A 42 -11.74 1.99 -10.93
N ALA A 43 -11.59 2.96 -10.03
CA ALA A 43 -10.75 4.12 -10.30
C ALA A 43 -9.76 4.31 -9.15
N VAL A 44 -8.47 4.30 -9.48
CA VAL A 44 -7.37 4.50 -8.53
C VAL A 44 -6.98 5.98 -8.56
N MET A 45 -6.95 6.59 -7.38
CA MET A 45 -6.57 7.99 -7.19
C MET A 45 -5.16 8.07 -6.61
N VAL A 46 -4.30 8.85 -7.26
CA VAL A 46 -2.93 9.11 -6.79
C VAL A 46 -2.91 10.49 -6.16
N VAL A 47 -2.58 10.58 -4.88
CA VAL A 47 -2.49 11.87 -4.15
C VAL A 47 -1.11 12.13 -3.56
N ASN A 48 -0.13 11.28 -3.87
CA ASN A 48 1.24 11.49 -3.41
C ASN A 48 1.82 12.71 -4.16
N PRO A 49 2.15 13.83 -3.49
CA PRO A 49 2.67 15.03 -4.15
C PRO A 49 4.02 14.81 -4.84
N ASP A 50 4.80 13.84 -4.38
CA ASP A 50 6.10 13.50 -4.96
C ASP A 50 5.98 12.64 -6.22
N SER A 51 4.80 12.05 -6.45
CA SER A 51 4.52 11.22 -7.62
C SER A 51 4.37 12.06 -8.89
N ALA A 52 4.97 11.60 -9.99
CA ALA A 52 4.70 12.15 -11.32
C ALA A 52 3.24 11.96 -11.75
N PHE A 53 2.51 11.03 -11.11
CA PHE A 53 1.11 10.72 -11.35
C PHE A 53 0.14 11.41 -10.37
N ASN A 54 0.63 12.31 -9.50
CA ASN A 54 -0.21 13.03 -8.55
C ASN A 54 -1.44 13.70 -9.19
N GLY A 55 -2.60 13.58 -8.55
CA GLY A 55 -3.89 14.07 -9.03
C GLY A 55 -4.51 13.22 -10.14
N GLY A 56 -3.94 12.05 -10.43
CA GLY A 56 -4.48 11.11 -11.41
C GLY A 56 -5.74 10.40 -10.92
N TYR A 57 -6.71 10.21 -11.82
CA TYR A 57 -7.92 9.40 -11.61
C TYR A 57 -7.97 8.28 -12.64
N PHE A 58 -7.31 7.15 -12.36
CA PHE A 58 -7.08 6.11 -13.36
C PHE A 58 -8.12 5.01 -13.30
N LYS A 59 -9.02 4.98 -14.30
CA LYS A 59 -9.97 3.87 -14.46
C LYS A 59 -9.26 2.57 -14.83
N ALA A 60 -9.66 1.49 -14.18
CA ALA A 60 -9.09 0.17 -14.34
C ALA A 60 -10.16 -0.93 -14.23
N GLU A 61 -9.79 -2.14 -14.64
CA GLU A 61 -10.58 -3.35 -14.47
C GLU A 61 -9.74 -4.39 -13.73
N MET A 62 -10.32 -4.99 -12.69
CA MET A 62 -9.75 -6.13 -11.99
C MET A 62 -10.64 -7.35 -12.22
N THR A 63 -10.06 -8.45 -12.69
CA THR A 63 -10.78 -9.70 -12.94
C THR A 63 -10.21 -10.82 -12.07
N PHE A 64 -11.07 -11.44 -11.27
CA PHE A 64 -10.70 -12.52 -10.36
C PHE A 64 -10.89 -13.89 -11.02
N PRO A 65 -9.98 -14.85 -10.79
CA PRO A 65 -10.17 -16.21 -11.26
C PRO A 65 -11.17 -16.98 -10.36
N HIS A 66 -11.75 -18.06 -10.88
CA HIS A 66 -12.74 -18.85 -10.13
C HIS A 66 -12.15 -19.63 -8.94
N ASP A 67 -10.84 -19.83 -8.92
CA ASP A 67 -10.09 -20.44 -7.83
C ASP A 67 -9.44 -19.40 -6.89
N TYR A 68 -9.81 -18.13 -6.98
CA TYR A 68 -9.36 -17.09 -6.04
C TYR A 68 -9.62 -17.50 -4.58
N PRO A 69 -8.65 -17.30 -3.65
CA PRO A 69 -7.37 -16.60 -3.79
C PRO A 69 -6.18 -17.50 -4.13
N PHE A 70 -6.37 -18.73 -4.63
CA PHE A 70 -5.26 -19.62 -4.99
C PHE A 70 -4.52 -19.20 -6.26
N ALA A 71 -5.18 -18.44 -7.13
CA ALA A 71 -4.57 -17.74 -8.25
C ALA A 71 -4.80 -16.22 -8.14
N PRO A 72 -3.85 -15.40 -8.62
CA PRO A 72 -3.97 -13.94 -8.55
C PRO A 72 -5.08 -13.40 -9.46
N PRO A 73 -5.63 -12.22 -9.14
CA PRO A 73 -6.46 -11.49 -10.08
C PRO A 73 -5.63 -11.01 -11.28
N LYS A 74 -6.30 -10.57 -12.34
CA LYS A 74 -5.71 -9.78 -13.42
C LYS A 74 -6.09 -8.33 -13.23
N PHE A 75 -5.18 -7.41 -13.57
CA PHE A 75 -5.42 -5.98 -13.52
C PHE A 75 -5.05 -5.33 -14.85
N ARG A 76 -5.88 -4.40 -15.31
CA ARG A 76 -5.58 -3.56 -16.48
C ARG A 76 -6.11 -2.15 -16.31
N PHE A 77 -5.34 -1.16 -16.75
CA PHE A 77 -5.84 0.20 -16.92
C PHE A 77 -6.71 0.29 -18.19
N LEU A 78 -7.89 0.89 -18.09
CA LEU A 78 -8.79 1.05 -19.24
C LEU A 78 -8.26 2.06 -20.25
N ARG A 79 -7.57 3.09 -19.74
CA ARG A 79 -6.76 4.01 -20.54
C ARG A 79 -5.29 3.65 -20.29
N PRO A 80 -4.59 3.01 -21.24
CA PRO A 80 -3.21 2.62 -21.04
C PRO A 80 -2.34 3.82 -20.66
N ILE A 81 -1.48 3.63 -19.66
CA ILE A 81 -0.56 4.63 -19.14
C ILE A 81 0.84 4.30 -19.66
N PHE A 82 1.59 5.33 -20.07
CA PHE A 82 2.98 5.15 -20.48
C PHE A 82 3.85 4.94 -19.24
N HIS A 83 4.16 3.67 -18.93
CA HIS A 83 4.84 3.26 -17.70
C HIS A 83 5.71 2.02 -17.95
N PRO A 84 6.90 1.88 -17.33
CA PRO A 84 7.80 0.74 -17.55
C PRO A 84 7.14 -0.63 -17.35
N ASN A 85 6.24 -0.75 -16.38
CA ASN A 85 5.58 -2.01 -16.02
C ASN A 85 4.15 -2.17 -16.55
N ILE A 86 3.69 -1.29 -17.45
CA ILE A 86 2.34 -1.38 -18.06
C ILE A 86 2.49 -1.68 -19.56
N TYR A 87 1.88 -2.77 -20.00
CA TYR A 87 1.83 -3.16 -21.40
C TYR A 87 0.99 -2.16 -22.24
N PRO A 88 1.18 -2.10 -23.57
CA PRO A 88 0.40 -1.21 -24.43
C PRO A 88 -1.12 -1.40 -24.38
N ASP A 89 -1.58 -2.60 -24.01
CA ASP A 89 -2.99 -2.94 -23.83
C ASP A 89 -3.54 -2.57 -22.43
N GLY A 90 -2.70 -1.98 -21.57
CA GLY A 90 -3.02 -1.56 -20.22
C GLY A 90 -2.83 -2.64 -19.15
N GLN A 91 -2.48 -3.88 -19.52
CA GLN A 91 -2.19 -4.93 -18.53
C GLN A 91 -0.95 -4.56 -17.71
N LEU A 92 -0.99 -4.87 -16.42
CA LEU A 92 0.10 -4.60 -15.50
C LEU A 92 1.00 -5.83 -15.32
N CYS A 93 2.31 -5.61 -15.25
CA CYS A 93 3.31 -6.62 -14.96
C CYS A 93 3.99 -6.31 -13.62
N ILE A 94 3.59 -7.01 -12.55
CA ILE A 94 4.20 -6.92 -11.22
C ILE A 94 4.24 -8.29 -10.56
N SER A 95 5.25 -8.54 -9.74
CA SER A 95 5.51 -9.85 -9.10
C SER A 95 4.32 -10.39 -8.31
N ILE A 96 3.59 -9.52 -7.57
CA ILE A 96 2.39 -9.91 -6.81
C ILE A 96 1.27 -10.48 -7.68
N LEU A 97 1.26 -10.22 -8.98
CA LEU A 97 0.31 -10.80 -9.94
C LEU A 97 0.85 -12.03 -10.68
N HIS A 98 2.12 -12.40 -10.44
CA HIS A 98 2.71 -13.63 -10.94
C HIS A 98 2.27 -14.82 -10.07
N LYS A 99 2.07 -15.97 -10.72
CA LYS A 99 1.63 -17.19 -10.03
C LYS A 99 2.61 -17.58 -8.91
N ALA A 100 2.07 -18.17 -7.85
CA ALA A 100 2.85 -18.72 -6.76
C ALA A 100 3.88 -19.76 -7.26
N GLY A 101 5.07 -19.75 -6.64
CA GLY A 101 6.13 -20.71 -6.90
C GLY A 101 7.52 -20.07 -7.05
N GLU A 102 8.55 -20.91 -7.06
CA GLU A 102 9.90 -20.48 -7.39
C GLU A 102 10.11 -20.59 -8.91
N ASP A 103 10.36 -19.46 -9.56
CA ASP A 103 10.87 -19.41 -10.92
C ASP A 103 12.32 -18.96 -10.88
N LEU A 104 13.24 -19.93 -10.98
CA LEU A 104 14.69 -19.70 -10.95
C LEU A 104 15.18 -18.77 -12.07
N MET A 105 14.39 -18.59 -13.14
CA MET A 105 14.76 -17.78 -14.30
C MET A 105 14.29 -16.32 -14.20
N SER A 106 13.38 -16.03 -13.28
CA SER A 106 12.76 -14.72 -13.12
C SER A 106 13.58 -13.72 -12.31
N GLY A 107 14.41 -14.22 -11.37
CA GLY A 107 15.05 -13.40 -10.34
C GLY A 107 14.14 -12.91 -9.21
N GLU A 108 12.85 -13.24 -9.20
CA GLU A 108 11.91 -12.83 -8.13
C GLU A 108 11.86 -13.87 -7.00
N ASP A 109 11.84 -13.39 -5.76
CA ASP A 109 11.66 -14.25 -4.58
C ASP A 109 10.21 -14.77 -4.50
N ALA A 110 10.03 -15.97 -3.95
CA ALA A 110 8.70 -16.55 -3.78
C ALA A 110 7.78 -15.70 -2.89
N THR A 111 8.36 -14.89 -1.99
CA THR A 111 7.63 -13.96 -1.11
C THR A 111 7.12 -12.71 -1.82
N GLU A 112 7.73 -12.35 -2.95
CA GLU A 112 7.31 -11.21 -3.79
C GLU A 112 6.16 -11.58 -4.75
N ARG A 113 5.91 -12.88 -4.90
CA ARG A 113 4.87 -13.43 -5.77
C ARG A 113 3.51 -13.52 -5.09
N TRP A 114 2.50 -13.90 -5.89
CA TRP A 114 1.17 -14.15 -5.38
C TRP A 114 1.15 -15.20 -4.28
N SER A 115 0.49 -14.87 -3.17
CA SER A 115 0.16 -15.79 -2.09
C SER A 115 -1.32 -15.65 -1.74
N PRO A 116 -2.05 -16.74 -1.37
CA PRO A 116 -3.45 -16.67 -0.95
C PRO A 116 -3.74 -15.78 0.27
N LEU A 117 -2.68 -15.36 0.99
CA LEU A 117 -2.75 -14.39 2.08
C LEU A 117 -2.94 -12.95 1.58
N GLN A 118 -2.51 -12.65 0.36
CA GLN A 118 -2.70 -11.35 -0.27
C GLN A 118 -4.16 -11.19 -0.73
N GLY A 119 -4.58 -9.93 -0.92
CA GLY A 119 -5.93 -9.57 -1.32
C GLY A 119 -5.95 -8.45 -2.36
N ALA A 120 -7.14 -8.06 -2.80
CA ALA A 120 -7.29 -6.97 -3.78
C ALA A 120 -6.68 -5.65 -3.28
N GLU A 121 -6.81 -5.34 -1.99
CA GLU A 121 -6.22 -4.13 -1.39
C GLU A 121 -4.69 -4.12 -1.49
N SER A 122 -4.01 -5.23 -1.15
CA SER A 122 -2.55 -5.30 -1.23
C SER A 122 -2.05 -5.15 -2.67
N VAL A 123 -2.76 -5.75 -3.64
CA VAL A 123 -2.48 -5.56 -5.07
C VAL A 123 -2.57 -4.07 -5.42
N LEU A 124 -3.68 -3.41 -5.08
CA LEU A 124 -3.89 -2.00 -5.41
C LEU A 124 -2.86 -1.07 -4.74
N ARG A 125 -2.42 -1.38 -3.51
CA ARG A 125 -1.33 -0.65 -2.85
C ARG A 125 0.00 -0.84 -3.58
N SER A 126 0.33 -2.07 -3.99
CA SER A 126 1.53 -2.32 -4.82
C SER A 126 1.50 -1.56 -6.14
N ILE A 127 0.31 -1.36 -6.73
CA ILE A 127 0.17 -0.55 -7.96
C ILE A 127 0.53 0.91 -7.69
N LEU A 128 0.07 1.50 -6.59
CA LEU A 128 0.43 2.88 -6.22
C LEU A 128 1.94 3.02 -6.02
N LEU A 129 2.56 2.07 -5.29
CA LEU A 129 4.01 2.07 -5.09
C LEU A 129 4.77 1.96 -6.41
N LEU A 130 4.30 1.13 -7.33
CA LEU A 130 4.92 0.95 -8.64
C LEU A 130 4.82 2.20 -9.53
N LEU A 131 3.71 2.95 -9.44
CA LEU A 131 3.57 4.21 -10.16
C LEU A 131 4.58 5.26 -9.68
N ASP A 132 4.97 5.20 -8.41
CA ASP A 132 5.94 6.10 -7.78
C ASP A 132 7.38 5.66 -8.06
N ASP A 133 7.66 4.36 -7.97
CA ASP A 133 8.97 3.76 -8.24
C ASP A 133 8.86 2.58 -9.23
N PRO A 134 9.01 2.85 -10.54
CA PRO A 134 8.92 1.82 -11.58
C PRO A 134 10.08 0.82 -11.57
N GLU A 135 9.77 -0.46 -11.80
CA GLU A 135 10.78 -1.52 -11.97
C GLU A 135 11.28 -1.54 -13.42
N ILE A 136 12.55 -1.21 -13.64
CA ILE A 136 13.17 -1.04 -14.97
C ILE A 136 14.15 -2.14 -15.38
N ASN A 137 14.48 -3.09 -14.50
CA ASN A 137 15.34 -4.22 -14.83
C ASN A 137 14.61 -5.25 -15.70
N SER A 138 13.29 -5.35 -15.53
CA SER A 138 12.41 -6.21 -16.34
C SER A 138 11.13 -5.47 -16.76
N PRO A 139 11.23 -4.46 -17.64
CA PRO A 139 10.09 -3.61 -17.99
C PRO A 139 9.18 -4.33 -19.01
N ALA A 140 7.86 -4.23 -18.79
CA ALA A 140 6.83 -4.59 -19.77
C ALA A 140 6.85 -3.67 -21.00
N ASN A 141 7.31 -2.43 -20.79
CA ASN A 141 7.44 -1.40 -21.81
C ASN A 141 8.87 -0.83 -21.79
N VAL A 142 9.71 -1.36 -22.68
CA VAL A 142 11.13 -1.01 -22.78
C VAL A 142 11.32 0.48 -23.04
N ASP A 143 10.53 1.09 -23.93
CA ASP A 143 10.64 2.52 -24.26
C ASP A 143 10.36 3.39 -23.04
N ALA A 144 9.38 3.00 -22.21
CA ALA A 144 9.09 3.70 -20.97
C ALA A 144 10.22 3.54 -19.94
N GLY A 145 10.79 2.34 -19.81
CA GLY A 145 11.94 2.08 -18.93
C GLY A 145 13.18 2.89 -19.32
N VAL A 146 13.51 2.92 -20.62
CA VAL A 146 14.62 3.74 -21.15
C VAL A 146 14.37 5.23 -20.89
N MET A 147 13.15 5.71 -21.15
CA MET A 147 12.81 7.12 -20.91
C MET A 147 12.85 7.49 -19.43
N TYR A 148 12.38 6.61 -18.54
CA TYR A 148 12.45 6.83 -17.09
C TYR A 148 13.91 6.97 -16.62
N ARG A 149 14.80 6.10 -17.09
CA ARG A 149 16.23 6.11 -16.73
C ARG A 149 17.00 7.29 -17.33
N ASP A 150 16.86 7.50 -18.65
CA ASP A 150 17.75 8.39 -19.40
C ASP A 150 17.17 9.82 -19.53
N HIS A 151 15.84 9.96 -19.44
CA HIS A 151 15.11 11.21 -19.67
C HIS A 151 13.95 11.43 -18.67
N PRO A 152 14.23 11.52 -17.35
CA PRO A 152 13.20 11.57 -16.31
C PRO A 152 12.23 12.76 -16.48
N ASP A 153 12.70 13.92 -16.94
CA ASP A 153 11.82 15.07 -17.20
C ASP A 153 10.80 14.80 -18.32
N ALA A 154 11.23 14.10 -19.37
CA ALA A 154 10.35 13.72 -20.48
C ALA A 154 9.34 12.66 -20.04
N TYR A 155 9.77 11.71 -19.20
CA TYR A 155 8.89 10.73 -18.58
C TYR A 155 7.83 11.42 -17.71
N ASN A 156 8.25 12.31 -16.81
CA ASN A 156 7.36 13.07 -15.93
C ASN A 156 6.38 13.94 -16.71
N ALA A 157 6.80 14.54 -17.82
CA ALA A 157 5.91 15.28 -18.71
C ALA A 157 4.85 14.38 -19.36
N ARG A 158 5.18 13.12 -19.71
CA ARG A 158 4.20 12.15 -20.21
C ARG A 158 3.26 11.67 -19.11
N ALA A 159 3.75 11.42 -17.90
CA ALA A 159 2.94 11.06 -16.75
C ALA A 159 1.90 12.14 -16.44
N ARG A 160 2.30 13.42 -16.42
CA ARG A 160 1.39 14.57 -16.23
C ARG A 160 0.32 14.67 -17.32
N LYS A 161 0.68 14.39 -18.59
CA LYS A 161 -0.31 14.32 -19.68
C LYS A 161 -1.31 13.19 -19.47
N ALA A 162 -0.87 12.04 -18.94
CA ALA A 162 -1.77 10.94 -18.61
C ALA A 162 -2.72 11.31 -17.45
N VAL A 163 -2.21 12.03 -16.43
CA VAL A 163 -3.03 12.61 -15.35
C VAL A 163 -4.09 13.55 -15.91
N ASP A 164 -3.72 14.48 -16.78
CA ASP A 164 -4.69 15.43 -17.36
C ASP A 164 -5.74 14.74 -18.25
N ALA A 165 -5.35 13.66 -18.93
CA ALA A 165 -6.29 12.84 -19.70
C ALA A 165 -7.26 12.07 -18.78
N SER A 166 -6.78 11.58 -17.64
CA SER A 166 -7.57 10.77 -16.71
C SER A 166 -8.60 11.60 -15.91
N LYS A 167 -8.35 12.90 -15.71
CA LYS A 167 -9.33 13.82 -15.13
C LYS A 167 -10.67 13.90 -15.89
N LYS A 168 -10.68 13.59 -17.19
CA LYS A 168 -11.91 13.54 -18.00
C LYS A 168 -12.82 12.37 -17.63
N ASP A 169 -12.27 11.37 -16.95
CA ASP A 169 -12.97 10.16 -16.55
C ASP A 169 -13.62 10.30 -15.15
N ILE A 170 -13.40 11.43 -14.45
CA ILE A 170 -14.00 11.75 -13.15
C ILE A 170 -15.52 11.94 -13.31
N PRO A 171 -16.36 11.25 -12.52
CA PRO A 171 -17.81 11.43 -12.56
C PRO A 171 -18.25 12.85 -12.19
N GLU A 172 -19.35 13.33 -12.79
CA GLU A 172 -19.91 14.64 -12.46
C GLU A 172 -20.29 14.71 -10.97
N GLY A 173 -19.81 15.76 -10.28
CA GLY A 173 -20.04 15.95 -8.85
C GLY A 173 -19.11 15.16 -7.92
N PHE A 174 -18.21 14.32 -8.45
CA PHE A 174 -17.20 13.64 -7.64
C PHE A 174 -16.01 14.55 -7.36
N VAL A 175 -15.69 14.75 -6.07
CA VAL A 175 -14.53 15.54 -5.63
C VAL A 175 -13.38 14.59 -5.34
N VAL A 176 -12.34 14.62 -6.18
CA VAL A 176 -11.12 13.83 -5.96
C VAL A 176 -10.37 14.39 -4.74
N PRO A 177 -10.08 13.57 -3.72
CA PRO A 177 -9.29 14.00 -2.57
C PRO A 177 -7.89 14.43 -3.00
N THR A 178 -7.36 15.49 -2.39
CA THR A 178 -6.00 16.01 -2.66
C THR A 178 -4.98 15.54 -1.64
N SER A 179 -5.41 15.02 -0.50
CA SER A 179 -4.58 14.36 0.51
C SER A 179 -5.40 13.28 1.24
N PHE A 180 -4.72 12.28 1.79
CA PHE A 180 -5.31 11.29 2.71
C PHE A 180 -4.79 11.43 4.14
N GLU A 181 -4.04 12.49 4.43
CA GLU A 181 -3.67 12.83 5.79
C GLU A 181 -4.93 13.14 6.60
N VAL A 182 -5.05 12.51 7.77
CA VAL A 182 -6.04 12.91 8.76
C VAL A 182 -5.50 14.20 9.37
N GLU A 183 -6.18 15.33 9.16
CA GLU A 183 -5.85 16.55 9.87
C GLU A 183 -5.74 16.22 11.36
N ALA A 184 -4.60 16.61 11.98
CA ALA A 184 -4.39 16.36 13.39
C ALA A 184 -5.61 16.85 14.17
N PRO A 185 -6.15 16.06 15.13
CA PRO A 185 -7.26 16.51 15.94
C PRO A 185 -6.92 17.87 16.53
N PRO A 186 -7.87 18.82 16.60
CA PRO A 186 -7.60 20.14 17.13
C PRO A 186 -6.96 19.97 18.50
N LYS A 187 -5.77 20.57 18.69
CA LYS A 187 -5.12 20.58 19.99
C LYS A 187 -6.15 21.11 20.97
N LYS A 188 -6.63 20.26 21.90
CA LYS A 188 -7.36 20.78 23.06
C LYS A 188 -6.38 21.71 23.75
N GLU A 189 -6.71 22.99 23.82
CA GLU A 189 -5.97 23.92 24.67
C GLU A 189 -6.03 23.33 26.08
N PHE A 190 -4.87 22.90 26.57
CA PHE A 190 -4.73 22.44 27.93
C PHE A 190 -4.82 23.70 28.78
N ASN A 191 -5.91 23.86 29.53
CA ASN A 191 -6.05 24.98 30.46
C ASN A 191 -5.18 24.64 31.68
N ASP A 192 -4.13 25.42 31.94
CA ASP A 192 -3.19 25.24 33.07
C ASP A 192 -3.83 25.42 34.46
N ASP A 193 -5.13 25.70 34.51
CA ASP A 193 -5.95 25.93 35.71
C ASP A 193 -6.10 24.70 36.63
N TRP A 194 -5.57 23.54 36.24
CA TRP A 194 -5.57 22.31 37.06
C TRP A 194 -4.35 22.17 37.97
N LEU A 195 -3.37 23.09 37.90
CA LEU A 195 -2.12 23.03 38.65
C LEU A 195 -2.05 23.96 39.87
N ASP A 196 -3.12 24.69 40.21
CA ASP A 196 -3.09 25.71 41.27
C ASP A 196 -3.81 25.31 42.59
N GLU A 197 -4.31 24.08 42.72
CA GLU A 197 -5.09 23.69 43.91
C GLU A 197 -4.60 22.44 44.67
N SER A 198 -3.36 21.99 44.49
CA SER A 198 -2.84 20.87 45.30
C SER A 198 -1.41 21.04 45.85
N GLU A 199 -0.96 22.27 46.10
CA GLU A 199 0.31 22.51 46.81
C GLU A 199 0.21 22.31 48.34
N ASP A 200 -0.98 22.08 48.90
CA ASP A 200 -1.18 21.99 50.36
C ASP A 200 -1.23 20.57 50.97
N GLU A 201 -1.00 19.48 50.23
CA GLU A 201 -0.92 18.13 50.82
C GLU A 201 0.20 17.26 50.24
N LEU A 202 1.47 17.61 50.48
CA LEU A 202 2.60 16.70 50.31
C LEU A 202 3.55 16.74 51.52
N ASP A 203 3.09 16.17 52.64
CA ASP A 203 3.85 15.99 53.88
C ASP A 203 3.99 14.49 54.25
N PHE A 204 4.24 13.61 53.26
CA PHE A 204 4.23 12.15 53.47
C PHE A 204 5.58 11.42 53.24
N LEU A 205 6.69 12.09 52.97
CA LEU A 205 7.98 11.39 52.81
C LEU A 205 9.10 12.05 53.60
N GLY A 206 9.10 11.79 54.90
CA GLY A 206 10.24 11.99 55.77
C GLY A 206 10.22 10.99 56.92
N SER A 207 10.98 9.90 56.81
CA SER A 207 11.44 9.14 57.97
C SER A 207 12.71 8.34 57.66
N ASP A 208 13.78 8.75 58.32
CA ASP A 208 15.12 8.18 58.46
C ASP A 208 15.17 6.69 58.88
N SER A 209 16.25 6.01 58.50
CA SER A 209 17.14 5.35 59.47
C SER A 209 18.48 4.95 58.84
N ASP A 210 19.55 5.53 59.36
CA ASP A 210 20.98 5.14 59.24
C ASP A 210 21.27 3.81 59.98
N ASP A 211 22.28 3.06 59.52
CA ASP A 211 23.20 2.24 60.33
C ASP A 211 24.35 1.68 59.45
N ASP A 212 25.40 2.50 59.28
CA ASP A 212 26.82 2.30 59.63
C ASP A 212 27.53 0.90 59.59
N VAL A 213 28.85 0.96 59.23
CA VAL A 213 30.00 0.05 59.53
C VAL A 213 30.17 -1.21 58.61
N GLU A 214 31.33 -1.67 58.06
CA GLU A 214 32.79 -1.44 58.20
C GLU A 214 33.56 -1.93 56.94
N ASP A 215 34.79 -1.44 56.79
CA ASP A 215 35.86 -1.84 55.85
C ASP A 215 36.27 -3.33 55.89
N ALA A 216 36.70 -3.87 54.73
CA ALA A 216 37.75 -4.89 54.64
C ALA A 216 38.40 -4.87 53.25
N GLU A 217 39.64 -4.39 53.18
CA GLU A 217 40.64 -4.69 52.15
C GLU A 217 41.24 -6.10 52.39
N ASP A 218 42.11 -6.55 51.47
CA ASP A 218 42.82 -7.85 51.31
C ASP A 218 42.17 -8.80 50.29
N ASP A 219 42.87 -9.42 49.35
CA ASP A 219 44.25 -9.31 48.90
C ASP A 219 44.37 -10.05 47.55
N GLU A 220 45.49 -9.85 46.89
CA GLU A 220 45.96 -10.34 45.60
C GLU A 220 45.85 -11.86 45.38
N GLU A 221 45.71 -12.30 44.11
CA GLU A 221 46.74 -13.17 43.50
C GLU A 221 46.59 -13.29 41.97
N GLU A 222 47.75 -13.39 41.34
CA GLU A 222 48.09 -13.24 39.93
C GLU A 222 47.78 -14.46 39.02
N GLU A 223 47.99 -14.18 37.73
CA GLU A 223 48.01 -15.02 36.54
C GLU A 223 48.66 -16.42 36.64
N LEU A 224 48.13 -17.36 35.85
CA LEU A 224 48.79 -17.93 34.65
C LEU A 224 47.88 -18.90 33.88
#